data_AF-A0A820HJL4-F1
#
_entry.id   AF-A0A820HJL4-F1
#
_cell.length_a   1.000
_cell.length_b   1.000
_cell.length_c   1.000
_cell.angle_alpha   90.00
_cell.angle_beta   90.00
_cell.angle_gamma   90.00
#
_symmetry.space_group_name_H-M   'P 1'
#
loop_
_entity.id
_entity.type
_entity.pdbx_description
1 polymer ?
#
loop_
_entity_poly.entity_id
_entity_poly.type
_entity_poly.pdbx_seq_one_letter_code
_entity_poly.pdbx_strand_id
1 'polypeptide(L)' 'QYNVIQIGWTYQQVKAALENQKGNVVTESSTNGYTSMVVQYTGIKDQQQMEDAIVTLGFSSEKLITKSQYGW' A
#
# COMPACT_ATOMS: atom_id res chain seq x y z
N GLN A 1 -6.34 1.38 -7.56
CA GLN A 1 -5.20 0.47 -7.29
C GLN A 1 -5.31 -0.18 -5.90
N TYR A 2 -5.66 0.59 -4.87
CA TYR A 2 -6.03 0.12 -3.52
C TYR A 2 -7.11 -0.98 -3.41
N ASN A 3 -8.10 -0.99 -4.31
CA ASN A 3 -9.24 -1.92 -4.24
C ASN A 3 -8.87 -3.38 -4.51
N VAL A 4 -7.76 -3.64 -5.20
CA VAL A 4 -7.33 -5.00 -5.57
C VAL A 4 -6.65 -5.71 -4.41
N ILE A 5 -5.98 -4.97 -3.51
CA ILE A 5 -5.34 -5.52 -2.32
C ILE A 5 -6.42 -6.00 -1.34
N GLN A 6 -6.34 -7.24 -0.88
CA GLN A 6 -7.31 -7.81 0.05
C GLN A 6 -6.70 -8.19 1.40
N ILE A 7 -7.51 -8.06 2.45
CA ILE A 7 -7.18 -8.59 3.78
C ILE A 7 -6.93 -10.10 3.67
N GLY A 8 -5.92 -10.58 4.38
CA GLY A 8 -5.47 -11.98 4.37
C GLY A 8 -4.36 -12.28 3.35
N TRP A 9 -4.08 -11.38 2.41
CA TRP A 9 -2.96 -11.53 1.48
C TRP A 9 -1.62 -11.47 2.19
N THR A 10 -0.67 -12.25 1.68
CA THR A 10 0.72 -12.19 2.15
C THR A 10 1.40 -10.91 1.71
N TYR A 11 2.46 -10.53 2.43
CA TYR A 11 3.31 -9.40 2.03
C TYR A 11 3.75 -9.49 0.56
N GLN A 12 4.17 -10.68 0.09
CA GLN A 12 4.59 -10.88 -1.30
C GLN A 12 3.46 -10.66 -2.31
N GLN A 13 2.26 -11.14 -2.02
CA GLN A 13 1.09 -10.91 -2.89
C GLN A 13 0.74 -9.43 -2.97
N VAL A 14 0.81 -8.71 -1.85
CA VAL A 14 0.56 -7.27 -1.84
C VAL A 14 1.64 -6.53 -2.63
N LYS A 15 2.92 -6.83 -2.40
CA LYS A 15 4.03 -6.21 -3.13
C LYS A 15 3.95 -6.44 -4.64
N ALA A 16 3.63 -7.66 -5.08
CA ALA A 16 3.43 -7.97 -6.50
C ALA A 16 2.25 -7.19 -7.11
N ALA A 17 1.18 -6.93 -6.34
CA ALA A 17 0.08 -6.10 -6.80
C ALA A 17 0.46 -4.61 -6.91
N LEU A 18 1.30 -4.11 -5.99
CA LEU A 18 1.81 -2.73 -6.01
C LEU A 18 2.69 -2.44 -7.22
N GLU A 19 3.63 -3.35 -7.51
CA GLU A 19 4.58 -3.23 -8.63
C GLU A 19 3.85 -3.17 -9.98
N ASN A 20 2.84 -4.03 -10.18
CA ASN A 20 2.02 -4.02 -11.39
C ASN A 20 1.17 -2.75 -11.56
N GLN A 21 0.99 -1.98 -10.49
CA GLN A 21 0.03 -0.88 -10.43
C GLN A 21 0.67 0.47 -10.17
N LYS A 22 1.99 0.63 -10.29
CA LYS A 22 2.72 1.89 -10.08
C LYS A 22 2.53 2.50 -8.66
N GLY A 23 2.27 1.67 -7.65
CA GLY A 23 2.34 2.12 -6.25
C GLY A 23 3.80 2.13 -5.79
N ASN A 24 4.27 3.25 -5.25
CA ASN A 24 5.60 3.35 -4.67
C ASN A 24 5.53 3.15 -3.16
N VAL A 25 6.30 2.19 -2.64
CA VAL A 25 6.47 2.04 -1.19
C VAL A 25 7.37 3.17 -0.70
N VAL A 26 6.84 4.04 0.16
CA VAL A 26 7.56 5.20 0.71
C VAL A 26 8.15 4.89 2.07
N THR A 27 7.48 4.05 2.85
CA THR A 27 7.96 3.67 4.18
C THR A 27 7.53 2.26 4.51
N GLU A 28 8.45 1.50 5.10
CA GLU A 28 8.18 0.17 5.64
C GLU A 28 8.87 0.04 7.00
N SER A 29 8.12 -0.40 8.00
CA SER A 29 8.60 -0.60 9.36
C SER A 29 8.08 -1.93 9.89
N SER A 30 8.98 -2.74 10.45
CA SER A 30 8.62 -4.02 11.06
C SER A 30 9.03 -4.05 12.53
N THR A 31 8.14 -4.47 13.42
CA THR A 31 8.41 -4.61 14.86
C THR A 31 7.60 -5.77 15.42
N ASN A 32 8.26 -6.71 16.11
CA ASN A 32 7.62 -7.83 16.82
C ASN A 32 6.53 -8.58 16.02
N GLY A 33 6.82 -8.93 14.76
CA GLY A 33 5.89 -9.70 13.90
C GLY A 33 4.75 -8.88 13.29
N TYR A 34 4.73 -7.57 13.51
CA TYR A 34 3.88 -6.62 12.80
C TYR A 34 4.72 -5.84 11.79
N THR A 35 4.20 -5.69 10.57
CA THR A 35 4.80 -4.86 9.53
C THR A 35 3.80 -3.79 9.13
N SER A 36 4.22 -2.53 9.13
CA SER A 36 3.47 -1.41 8.58
C SER A 36 4.14 -0.95 7.30
N MET A 37 3.35 -0.78 6.25
CA MET A 37 3.80 -0.32 4.94
C MET A 37 2.96 0.88 4.52
N VAL A 38 3.62 1.96 4.13
CA VAL A 38 3.01 3.15 3.54
C VAL A 38 3.36 3.19 2.07
N VAL A 39 2.33 3.25 1.24
CA VAL A 39 2.41 3.24 -0.21
C VAL A 39 1.82 4.53 -0.73
N GLN A 40 2.56 5.26 -1.55
CA GLN A 40 2.08 6.42 -2.28
C GLN A 40 1.74 5.99 -3.71
N TYR A 41 0.51 6.27 -4.12
CA TYR A 41 0.09 6.11 -5.50
C TYR A 41 0.11 7.47 -6.17
N THR A 42 0.92 7.60 -7.22
CA THR A 42 0.86 8.77 -8.10
C THR A 42 -0.24 8.52 -9.12
N GLY A 43 -1.39 9.14 -8.91
CA GLY A 43 -2.46 9.17 -9.90
C GLY A 43 -1.93 9.83 -11.17
N ILE A 44 -2.10 9.18 -12.32
CA ILE A 44 -1.87 9.84 -13.62
C ILE A 44 -3.06 10.76 -13.86
N LYS A 45 -3.11 11.89 -13.17
CA LYS A 45 -3.79 13.09 -13.65
C LYS A 45 -2.74 14.17 -13.64
N ASP A 46 -2.51 14.70 -14.83
CA ASP A 46 -1.60 15.78 -15.20
C ASP A 46 -0.78 16.40 -14.07
N GLN A 47 0.54 16.46 -14.29
CA GLN A 47 1.64 16.96 -13.44
C GLN A 47 1.41 18.30 -12.67
N GLN A 48 0.24 18.92 -12.76
CA GLN A 48 -0.17 20.13 -12.08
C GLN A 48 -1.11 19.92 -10.88
N GLN A 49 -1.67 18.71 -10.66
CA GLN A 49 -2.50 18.39 -9.49
C GLN A 49 -2.21 16.98 -8.96
N MET A 50 -1.00 16.77 -8.44
CA MET A 50 -0.68 15.57 -7.66
C MET A 50 -1.34 15.68 -6.29
N GLU A 51 -2.62 15.30 -6.19
CA GLU A 51 -3.18 14.88 -4.91
C GLU A 51 -2.70 13.44 -4.67
N ASP A 52 -1.62 13.31 -3.91
CA ASP A 52 -1.02 12.02 -3.62
C ASP A 52 -1.99 11.15 -2.79
N ALA A 53 -2.47 10.05 -3.39
CA ALA A 53 -3.23 9.06 -2.65
C ALA A 53 -2.27 8.18 -1.85
N ILE A 54 -2.35 8.26 -0.52
CA ILE A 54 -1.53 7.46 0.39
C ILE A 54 -2.35 6.28 0.89
N VAL A 55 -1.75 5.11 0.88
CA VAL A 55 -2.32 3.89 1.43
C VAL A 55 -1.42 3.38 2.53
N THR A 56 -2.01 3.08 3.68
CA THR A 56 -1.33 2.43 4.79
C THR A 56 -1.82 0.99 4.91
N LEU A 57 -0.89 0.05 5.02
CA LEU A 57 -1.12 -1.39 5.06
C LEU A 57 -0.48 -1.95 6.32
N GLY A 58 -1.27 -2.64 7.13
CA GLY A 58 -0.81 -3.31 8.35
C GLY A 58 -0.81 -4.82 8.17
N PHE A 59 0.32 -5.45 8.44
CA PHE A 59 0.51 -6.89 8.39
C PHE A 59 0.78 -7.43 9.79
N SER A 60 0.28 -8.63 10.06
CA SER A 60 0.58 -9.41 11.25
C SER A 60 0.67 -10.88 10.86
N SER A 61 1.67 -11.59 11.40
CA SER A 61 1.94 -12.99 11.03
C SER A 61 1.99 -13.18 9.51
N GLU A 62 2.70 -12.27 8.83
CA GLU A 62 2.91 -12.23 7.36
C GLU A 62 1.66 -11.98 6.50
N LYS A 63 0.50 -11.75 7.10
CA LYS A 63 -0.76 -11.48 6.40
C LYS A 63 -1.24 -10.06 6.62
N LEU A 64 -1.82 -9.47 5.59
CA LEU A 64 -2.47 -8.17 5.66
C LEU A 64 -3.70 -8.26 6.57
N ILE A 65 -3.71 -7.50 7.65
CA ILE A 65 -4.82 -7.45 8.61
C ILE A 65 -5.60 -6.13 8.52
N THR A 66 -4.96 -5.07 8.07
CA THR A 66 -5.58 -3.75 7.93
C THR A 66 -5.10 -3.06 6.65
N LYS A 67 -6.00 -2.28 6.05
CA LYS A 67 -5.65 -1.36 4.97
C LYS A 67 -6.50 -0.09 5.10
N SER A 68 -5.88 1.05 4.86
CA SER A 68 -6.52 2.36 4.88
C SER A 68 -6.00 3.19 3.71
N GLN A 69 -6.87 4.01 3.15
CA GLN A 69 -6.54 4.96 2.09
C GLN A 69 -6.84 6.38 2.59
N TYR A 70 -5.94 7.31 2.28
CA TYR A 70 -6.10 8.75 2.45
C TYR A 70 -5.89 9.42 1.09
N GLY A 71 -6.84 10.26 0.66
CA GLY A 71 -6.90 10.82 -0.70
C GLY A 71 -7.89 10.07 -1.62
N TRP A 72 -8.06 10.59 -2.84
CA TRP A 72 -9.16 10.25 -3.78
C TRP A 72 -8.63 9.81 -5.15
#